data_AF-A0A7S0VI37-F1
#
_entry.id   AF-A0A7S0VI37-F1
#
_cell.length_a   1.000
_cell.length_b   1.000
_cell.length_c   1.000
_cell.angle_alpha   90.00
_cell.angle_beta   90.00
_cell.angle_gamma   90.00
#
_symmetry.space_group_name_H-M   'P 1'
#
loop_
_entity.id
_entity.type
_entity.pdbx_description
1 polymer ?
#
loop_
_entity_poly.entity_id
_entity_poly.type
_entity_poly.pdbx_seq_one_letter_code
_entity_poly.pdbx_strand_id
1 'polypeptide(L)'
;VAGQGGGGCGGELDGVKRSFQVMSMYRVANGILLVFSVAYCLSIIGPMQQMLFYYEALFGKSSPESKELVNVWAMLYGMGGFACAIGGGALCDRLGLNRFVLLVAFCSAFVAALLPVRDFGTQVAVQVALTLGLSLYTIVVNRFCMLYAPPDLFGTLGGVQFTIISVGLFVGMQIQSMGVPTDGTATALQFQVPWVSSGVFSFLLGLLLAWYWHRVPPPTVEEAAQMGSSRSVAGSSKRDLD
;
A
#
# COMPACT_ATOMS: atom_id res chain seq x y z
N VAL A 1 4.19 -19.11 -34.51
CA VAL A 1 5.27 -18.70 -33.57
C VAL A 1 6.17 -17.74 -34.32
N ALA A 2 5.75 -16.48 -34.40
CA ALA A 2 6.45 -15.45 -35.17
C ALA A 2 7.48 -14.78 -34.25
N GLY A 3 8.72 -14.70 -34.74
CA GLY A 3 9.89 -14.30 -33.97
C GLY A 3 9.74 -12.91 -33.34
N GLN A 4 9.85 -12.86 -32.02
CA GLN A 4 10.15 -11.61 -31.32
C GLN A 4 11.63 -11.28 -31.59
N GLY A 5 11.83 -10.41 -32.58
CA GLY A 5 13.10 -9.76 -32.84
C GLY A 5 13.61 -9.04 -31.60
N GLY A 6 14.93 -9.04 -31.43
CA GLY A 6 15.64 -8.61 -30.23
C GLY A 6 15.07 -7.33 -29.61
N GLY A 7 14.43 -7.50 -28.44
CA GLY A 7 14.04 -6.41 -27.57
C GLY A 7 15.31 -5.75 -27.03
N GLY A 8 15.81 -4.75 -27.75
CA GLY A 8 16.86 -3.89 -27.24
C GLY A 8 16.36 -3.13 -26.00
N CYS A 9 17.28 -2.88 -25.06
CA CYS A 9 17.08 -2.11 -23.82
C CYS A 9 16.28 -0.80 -23.98
N GLY A 10 16.19 -0.23 -25.20
CA GLY A 10 15.41 0.97 -25.48
C GLY A 10 13.90 0.82 -25.23
N GLY A 11 13.31 -0.37 -25.43
CA GLY A 11 11.87 -0.57 -25.28
C GLY A 11 11.37 -0.40 -23.84
N GLU A 12 12.18 -0.81 -22.85
CA GLU A 12 11.83 -0.73 -21.42
C GLU A 12 11.83 0.72 -20.92
N LEU A 13 12.82 1.51 -21.33
CA LEU A 13 12.95 2.92 -20.95
C LEU A 13 11.75 3.75 -21.43
N ASP A 14 11.23 3.43 -22.62
CA ASP A 14 10.04 4.08 -23.16
C ASP A 14 8.78 3.74 -22.36
N GLY A 15 8.65 2.52 -21.85
CA GLY A 15 7.58 2.13 -20.93
C GLY A 15 7.57 2.96 -19.64
N VAL A 16 8.75 3.22 -19.07
CA VAL A 16 8.90 4.06 -17.87
C VAL A 16 8.47 5.50 -18.15
N LYS A 17 8.96 6.11 -19.25
CA LYS A 17 8.56 7.47 -19.66
C LYS A 17 7.05 7.58 -19.85
N ARG A 18 6.42 6.60 -20.50
CA ARG A 18 4.96 6.55 -20.69
C ARG A 18 4.22 6.42 -19.36
N SER A 19 4.73 5.64 -18.41
CA SER A 19 4.14 5.52 -17.08
C SER A 19 4.18 6.84 -16.31
N PHE A 20 5.28 7.59 -16.39
CA PHE A 20 5.36 8.95 -15.85
C PHE A 20 4.36 9.91 -16.51
N GLN A 21 4.13 9.77 -17.82
CA GLN A 21 3.09 10.56 -18.50
C GLN A 21 1.69 10.22 -17.97
N VAL A 22 1.38 8.94 -17.72
CA VAL A 22 0.10 8.52 -17.11
C VAL A 22 -0.06 9.12 -15.70
N MET A 23 0.98 9.05 -14.87
CA MET A 23 0.99 9.72 -13.57
C MET A 23 0.74 11.23 -13.70
N SER A 24 1.29 11.84 -14.76
CA SER A 24 1.14 13.28 -15.03
C SER A 24 -0.24 13.68 -15.56
N MET A 25 -1.04 12.73 -16.08
CA MET A 25 -2.43 12.98 -16.50
C MET A 25 -3.36 13.01 -15.29
N TYR A 26 -3.17 12.08 -14.36
CA TYR A 26 -3.97 11.97 -13.14
C TYR A 26 -3.18 12.40 -11.90
N ARG A 27 -2.59 13.61 -11.93
CA ARG A 27 -1.64 14.08 -10.89
C ARG A 27 -2.23 14.06 -9.49
N VAL A 28 -3.45 14.57 -9.35
CA VAL A 28 -4.11 14.69 -8.04
C VAL A 28 -4.43 13.30 -7.47
N ALA A 29 -5.03 12.42 -8.27
CA ALA A 29 -5.34 11.05 -7.84
C ALA A 29 -4.08 10.27 -7.45
N ASN A 30 -3.03 10.31 -8.28
CA ASN A 30 -1.76 9.64 -8.00
C ASN A 30 -1.07 10.25 -6.77
N GLY A 31 -1.07 11.58 -6.63
CA GLY A 31 -0.47 12.26 -5.49
C GLY A 31 -1.15 11.86 -4.17
N ILE A 32 -2.48 11.93 -4.11
CA ILE A 32 -3.23 11.53 -2.90
C ILE A 32 -3.00 10.05 -2.59
N LEU A 33 -3.10 9.17 -3.61
CA LEU A 33 -2.86 7.74 -3.41
C LEU A 33 -1.45 7.46 -2.90
N LEU A 34 -0.41 8.06 -3.50
CA LEU A 34 0.98 7.81 -3.08
C LEU A 34 1.24 8.27 -1.65
N VAL A 35 0.73 9.44 -1.26
CA VAL A 35 0.87 9.94 0.12
C VAL A 35 0.08 9.05 1.09
N PHE A 36 -1.15 8.65 0.72
CA PHE A 36 -1.93 7.67 1.47
C PHE A 36 -1.18 6.35 1.64
N SER A 37 -0.65 5.79 0.55
CA SER A 37 0.11 4.56 0.51
C SER A 37 1.33 4.59 1.42
N VAL A 38 2.12 5.66 1.39
CA VAL A 38 3.29 5.81 2.27
C VAL A 38 2.85 5.88 3.74
N ALA A 39 1.88 6.72 4.06
CA ALA A 39 1.36 6.84 5.44
C ALA A 39 0.76 5.52 5.95
N TYR A 40 0.01 4.83 5.08
CA TYR A 40 -0.61 3.54 5.39
C TYR A 40 0.44 2.46 5.64
N CYS A 41 1.40 2.31 4.72
CA CYS A 41 2.51 1.38 4.87
C CYS A 41 3.33 1.67 6.13
N LEU A 42 3.60 2.94 6.47
CA LEU A 42 4.28 3.29 7.73
C LEU A 42 3.48 2.84 8.96
N SER A 43 2.15 3.00 8.93
CA SER A 43 1.28 2.60 10.05
C SER A 43 1.14 1.08 10.23
N ILE A 44 1.28 0.30 9.16
CA ILE A 44 1.09 -1.17 9.18
C ILE A 44 2.44 -1.90 9.23
N ILE A 45 3.36 -1.58 8.33
CA ILE A 45 4.66 -2.26 8.20
C ILE A 45 5.60 -1.89 9.35
N GLY A 46 5.53 -0.65 9.87
CA GLY A 46 6.32 -0.21 11.03
C GLY A 46 6.18 -1.16 12.23
N PRO A 47 4.96 -1.33 12.77
CA PRO A 47 4.69 -2.30 13.82
C PRO A 47 5.13 -3.73 13.47
N MET A 48 4.93 -4.17 12.23
CA MET A 48 5.31 -5.52 11.80
C MET A 48 6.82 -5.76 11.86
N GLN A 49 7.64 -4.78 11.47
CA GLN A 49 9.10 -4.92 11.45
C GLN A 49 9.72 -4.89 12.86
N GLN A 50 9.11 -4.14 13.78
CA GLN A 50 9.62 -3.97 15.16
C GLN A 50 8.76 -4.69 16.20
N MET A 51 7.96 -5.68 15.78
CA MET A 51 6.95 -6.33 16.60
C MET A 51 7.52 -6.97 17.87
N LEU A 52 8.67 -7.66 17.77
CA LEU A 52 9.33 -8.28 18.92
C LEU A 52 9.76 -7.23 19.96
N PHE A 53 10.49 -6.20 19.53
CA PHE A 53 10.96 -5.12 20.43
C PHE A 53 9.79 -4.38 21.08
N TYR A 54 8.72 -4.17 20.32
CA TYR A 54 7.51 -3.57 20.83
C TYR A 54 6.84 -4.42 21.92
N TYR A 55 6.67 -5.72 21.70
CA TYR A 55 6.07 -6.60 22.71
C TYR A 55 6.94 -6.75 23.95
N GLU A 56 8.27 -6.83 23.80
CA GLU A 56 9.18 -6.78 24.94
C GLU A 56 9.08 -5.47 25.73
N ALA A 57 8.89 -4.33 25.05
CA ALA A 57 8.66 -3.05 25.71
C ALA A 57 7.28 -2.98 26.40
N LEU A 58 6.28 -3.70 25.89
CA LEU A 58 4.91 -3.67 26.38
C LEU A 58 4.68 -4.64 27.56
N PHE A 59 5.16 -5.88 27.45
CA PHE A 59 4.94 -6.94 28.45
C PHE A 59 6.17 -7.20 29.33
N GLY A 60 7.36 -6.75 28.90
CA GLY A 60 8.63 -6.96 29.59
C GLY A 60 9.59 -7.82 28.78
N LYS A 61 10.90 -7.58 28.94
CA LYS A 61 11.94 -8.37 28.27
C LYS A 61 11.82 -9.84 28.65
N SER A 62 11.88 -10.72 27.65
CA SER A 62 11.79 -12.18 27.83
C SER A 62 10.49 -12.71 28.43
N SER A 63 9.40 -11.93 28.42
CA SER A 63 8.09 -12.44 28.83
C SER A 63 7.64 -13.57 27.89
N PRO A 64 7.02 -14.66 28.39
CA PRO A 64 6.50 -15.73 27.55
C PRO A 64 5.45 -15.23 26.55
N GLU A 65 4.62 -14.26 26.96
CA GLU A 65 3.57 -13.66 26.14
C GLU A 65 4.14 -12.98 24.89
N SER A 66 5.28 -12.29 25.03
CA SER A 66 5.94 -11.60 23.91
C SER A 66 6.38 -12.58 22.82
N LYS A 67 6.96 -13.72 23.23
CA LYS A 67 7.39 -14.77 22.30
C LYS A 67 6.20 -15.47 21.65
N GLU A 68 5.17 -15.74 22.43
CA GLU A 68 3.94 -16.37 21.94
C GLU A 68 3.24 -15.49 20.90
N LEU A 69 3.12 -14.18 21.14
CA LEU A 69 2.55 -13.25 20.18
C LEU A 69 3.28 -13.24 18.83
N VAL A 70 4.62 -13.34 18.83
CA VAL A 70 5.40 -13.42 17.58
C VAL A 70 5.16 -14.74 16.83
N ASN A 71 4.98 -15.85 17.55
CA ASN A 71 4.63 -17.13 16.94
C ASN A 71 3.22 -17.12 16.34
N VAL A 72 2.25 -16.51 17.05
CA VAL A 72 0.88 -16.32 16.56
C VAL A 72 0.88 -15.48 15.28
N TRP A 73 1.68 -14.41 15.24
CA TRP A 73 1.80 -13.56 14.07
C TRP A 73 2.18 -14.34 12.80
N ALA A 74 3.18 -15.22 12.86
CA ALA A 74 3.62 -15.99 11.69
C ALA A 74 2.48 -16.86 11.10
N MET A 75 1.65 -17.45 11.96
CA MET A 75 0.48 -18.24 11.54
C MET A 75 -0.63 -17.36 10.96
N LEU A 76 -0.95 -16.25 11.63
CA LEU A 76 -1.97 -15.31 11.19
C LEU A 76 -1.62 -14.69 9.85
N TYR A 77 -0.36 -14.28 9.66
CA TYR A 77 0.10 -13.66 8.43
C TYR A 77 -0.08 -14.59 7.22
N GLY A 78 0.33 -15.85 7.35
CA GLY A 78 0.22 -16.84 6.27
C GLY A 78 -1.24 -17.17 5.93
N MET A 79 -2.02 -17.61 6.91
CA MET A 79 -3.41 -18.04 6.68
C MET A 79 -4.34 -16.86 6.35
N GLY A 80 -4.21 -15.76 7.09
CA GLY A 80 -5.01 -14.55 6.91
C GLY A 80 -4.72 -13.87 5.57
N GLY A 81 -3.45 -13.81 5.16
CA GLY A 81 -3.06 -13.30 3.85
C GLY A 81 -3.64 -14.13 2.72
N PHE A 82 -3.57 -15.47 2.82
CA PHE A 82 -4.16 -16.38 1.83
C PHE A 82 -5.68 -16.20 1.70
N ALA A 83 -6.40 -16.21 2.83
CA ALA A 83 -7.85 -16.01 2.84
C ALA A 83 -8.24 -14.64 2.26
N CYS A 84 -7.49 -13.60 2.61
CA CYS A 84 -7.72 -12.25 2.10
C CYS A 84 -7.39 -12.11 0.62
N ALA A 85 -6.39 -12.84 0.09
CA ALA A 85 -6.08 -12.82 -1.34
C ALA A 85 -7.25 -13.38 -2.19
N ILE A 86 -7.90 -14.44 -1.71
CA ILE A 86 -9.06 -15.06 -2.39
C ILE A 86 -10.31 -14.19 -2.23
N GLY A 87 -10.64 -13.82 -0.99
CA GLY A 87 -11.89 -13.12 -0.69
C GLY A 87 -11.86 -11.62 -0.98
N GLY A 88 -10.70 -10.98 -0.83
CA GLY A 88 -10.55 -9.52 -0.88
C GLY A 88 -10.84 -8.94 -2.26
N GLY A 89 -10.45 -9.62 -3.33
CA GLY A 89 -10.76 -9.19 -4.71
C GLY A 89 -12.26 -9.18 -4.97
N ALA A 90 -12.94 -10.29 -4.64
CA ALA A 90 -14.39 -10.40 -4.76
C ALA A 90 -15.13 -9.37 -3.89
N LEU A 91 -14.61 -9.08 -2.69
CA LEU A 91 -15.15 -8.03 -1.82
C LEU A 91 -14.98 -6.64 -2.43
N CYS A 92 -13.80 -6.33 -2.99
CA CYS A 92 -13.54 -5.06 -3.67
C CYS A 92 -14.49 -4.86 -4.86
N ASP A 93 -14.76 -5.92 -5.62
CA ASP A 93 -15.64 -5.86 -6.79
C ASP A 93 -17.11 -5.59 -6.40
N ARG A 94 -17.55 -6.14 -5.26
CA ARG A 94 -18.92 -5.91 -4.75
C ARG A 94 -19.10 -4.53 -4.12
N LEU A 95 -18.10 -4.05 -3.38
CA LEU A 95 -18.17 -2.76 -2.70
C LEU A 95 -17.87 -1.58 -3.62
N GLY A 96 -17.06 -1.81 -4.66
CA GLY A 96 -16.43 -0.77 -5.46
C GLY A 96 -15.21 -0.16 -4.76
N LEU A 97 -14.30 0.39 -5.56
CA LEU A 97 -12.99 0.87 -5.09
C LEU A 97 -13.10 1.94 -3.99
N ASN A 98 -14.07 2.85 -4.10
CA ASN A 98 -14.24 3.95 -3.14
C ASN A 98 -14.56 3.43 -1.72
N ARG A 99 -15.60 2.60 -1.57
CA ARG A 99 -15.97 2.00 -0.28
C ARG A 99 -14.90 1.04 0.23
N PHE A 100 -14.21 0.36 -0.68
CA PHE A 100 -13.13 -0.54 -0.33
C PHE A 100 -11.93 0.21 0.28
N VAL A 101 -11.56 1.38 -0.24
CA VAL A 101 -10.53 2.23 0.39
C VAL A 101 -10.96 2.72 1.77
N LEU A 102 -12.23 3.05 1.98
CA LEU A 102 -12.73 3.38 3.32
C LEU A 102 -12.53 2.21 4.29
N LEU A 103 -12.85 0.98 3.87
CA LEU A 103 -12.62 -0.22 4.69
C LEU A 103 -11.13 -0.36 5.07
N VAL A 104 -10.22 -0.17 4.11
CA VAL A 104 -8.77 -0.20 4.34
C VAL A 104 -8.33 0.90 5.32
N ALA A 105 -8.86 2.12 5.16
CA ALA A 105 -8.58 3.25 6.05
C ALA A 105 -9.10 3.01 7.48
N PHE A 106 -10.31 2.46 7.62
CA PHE A 106 -10.83 2.07 8.93
C PHE A 106 -9.98 1.00 9.60
N CYS A 107 -9.36 0.11 8.82
CA CYS A 107 -8.42 -0.86 9.35
C CYS A 107 -7.19 -0.21 9.99
N SER A 108 -6.61 0.86 9.39
CA SER A 108 -5.49 1.57 10.02
C SER A 108 -5.92 2.36 11.25
N ALA A 109 -7.11 2.96 11.25
CA ALA A 109 -7.68 3.60 12.44
C ALA A 109 -7.93 2.60 13.57
N PHE A 110 -8.44 1.40 13.25
CA PHE A 110 -8.65 0.33 14.21
C PHE A 110 -7.35 -0.15 14.83
N VAL A 111 -6.31 -0.37 14.02
CA VAL A 111 -4.95 -0.67 14.51
C VAL A 111 -4.47 0.46 15.42
N ALA A 112 -4.55 1.72 14.99
CA ALA A 112 -4.10 2.86 15.78
C ALA A 112 -4.83 2.99 17.14
N ALA A 113 -6.12 2.65 17.20
CA ALA A 113 -6.90 2.69 18.43
C ALA A 113 -6.55 1.56 19.41
N LEU A 114 -6.31 0.35 18.91
CA LEU A 114 -6.06 -0.83 19.74
C LEU A 114 -4.58 -1.05 20.08
N LEU A 115 -3.66 -0.55 19.26
CA LEU A 115 -2.23 -0.76 19.43
C LEU A 115 -1.73 -0.39 20.84
N PRO A 116 -2.15 0.73 21.48
CA PRO A 116 -1.68 1.11 22.81
C PRO A 116 -2.15 0.21 23.96
N VAL A 117 -3.13 -0.67 23.73
CA VAL A 117 -3.75 -1.48 24.79
C VAL A 117 -2.85 -2.66 25.18
N ARG A 118 -2.38 -2.69 26.43
CA ARG A 118 -1.60 -3.80 26.99
C ARG A 118 -2.50 -4.98 27.39
N ASP A 119 -3.02 -5.67 26.40
CA ASP A 119 -3.79 -6.90 26.58
C ASP A 119 -3.44 -7.91 25.49
N PHE A 120 -3.24 -9.18 25.86
CA PHE A 120 -2.79 -10.21 24.93
C PHE A 120 -3.80 -10.43 23.80
N GLY A 121 -5.09 -10.59 24.14
CA GLY A 121 -6.15 -10.81 23.16
C GLY A 121 -6.31 -9.62 22.21
N THR A 122 -6.16 -8.41 22.74
CA THR A 122 -6.20 -7.17 21.96
C THR A 122 -5.02 -7.11 20.97
N GLN A 123 -3.82 -7.51 21.37
CA GLN A 123 -2.67 -7.55 20.46
C GLN A 123 -2.82 -8.62 19.36
N VAL A 124 -3.45 -9.76 19.66
CA VAL A 124 -3.83 -10.76 18.64
C VAL A 124 -4.84 -10.14 17.64
N ALA A 125 -5.84 -9.40 18.12
CA ALA A 125 -6.79 -8.71 17.24
C ALA A 125 -6.09 -7.65 16.35
N VAL A 126 -5.11 -6.93 16.88
CA VAL A 126 -4.26 -6.00 16.12
C VAL A 126 -3.48 -6.74 15.04
N GLN A 127 -2.88 -7.90 15.33
CA GLN A 127 -2.19 -8.72 14.34
C GLN A 127 -3.10 -9.19 13.20
N VAL A 128 -4.34 -9.59 13.51
CA VAL A 128 -5.34 -9.92 12.47
C VAL A 128 -5.61 -8.70 11.59
N ALA A 129 -5.84 -7.52 12.21
CA ALA A 129 -6.08 -6.29 11.48
C ALA A 129 -4.88 -5.84 10.63
N LEU A 130 -3.65 -5.96 11.13
CA LEU A 130 -2.43 -5.67 10.36
C LEU A 130 -2.32 -6.57 9.12
N THR A 131 -2.59 -7.88 9.28
CA THR A 131 -2.54 -8.86 8.19
C THR A 131 -3.58 -8.58 7.11
N LEU A 132 -4.84 -8.39 7.54
CA LEU A 132 -5.95 -8.10 6.63
C LEU A 132 -5.75 -6.74 5.96
N GLY A 133 -5.37 -5.71 6.73
CA GLY A 133 -5.11 -4.37 6.24
C GLY A 133 -4.06 -4.35 5.13
N LEU A 134 -2.92 -5.00 5.35
CA LEU A 134 -1.87 -5.10 4.32
C LEU A 134 -2.38 -5.79 3.05
N SER A 135 -3.12 -6.90 3.20
CA SER A 135 -3.64 -7.68 2.07
C SER A 135 -4.75 -6.96 1.31
N LEU A 136 -5.64 -6.24 1.98
CA LEU A 136 -6.66 -5.41 1.34
C LEU A 136 -6.03 -4.20 0.66
N TYR A 137 -4.99 -3.61 1.25
CA TYR A 137 -4.26 -2.49 0.66
C TYR A 137 -3.59 -2.86 -0.67
N THR A 138 -2.95 -4.03 -0.79
CA THR A 138 -2.35 -4.43 -2.07
C THR A 138 -3.40 -4.56 -3.18
N ILE A 139 -4.62 -4.97 -2.84
CA ILE A 139 -5.75 -5.00 -3.78
C ILE A 139 -6.14 -3.59 -4.23
N VAL A 140 -6.15 -2.59 -3.33
CA VAL A 140 -6.40 -1.19 -3.69
C VAL A 140 -5.39 -0.72 -4.74
N VAL A 141 -4.09 -0.93 -4.51
CA VAL A 141 -3.03 -0.50 -5.43
C VAL A 141 -3.17 -1.20 -6.79
N ASN A 142 -3.39 -2.52 -6.79
CA ASN A 142 -3.57 -3.28 -8.03
C ASN A 142 -4.81 -2.82 -8.81
N ARG A 143 -5.95 -2.61 -8.13
CA ARG A 143 -7.16 -2.09 -8.77
C ARG A 143 -6.97 -0.67 -9.28
N PHE A 144 -6.21 0.16 -8.56
CA PHE A 144 -5.85 1.50 -9.04
C PHE A 144 -5.03 1.41 -10.34
N CYS A 145 -3.96 0.62 -10.38
CA CYS A 145 -3.16 0.47 -11.59
C CYS A 145 -4.00 -0.03 -12.77
N MET A 146 -4.95 -0.94 -12.53
CA MET A 146 -5.83 -1.48 -13.57
C MET A 146 -6.79 -0.42 -14.15
N LEU A 147 -7.27 0.52 -13.34
CA LEU A 147 -8.17 1.58 -13.81
C LEU A 147 -7.41 2.73 -14.48
N TYR A 148 -6.24 3.08 -13.98
CA TYR A 148 -5.51 4.28 -14.40
C TYR A 148 -4.42 4.04 -15.46
N ALA A 149 -4.01 2.78 -15.69
CA ALA A 149 -3.05 2.44 -16.75
C ALA A 149 -3.67 1.49 -17.79
N PRO A 150 -3.27 1.64 -19.07
CA PRO A 150 -3.58 0.63 -20.07
C PRO A 150 -2.88 -0.70 -19.74
N PRO A 151 -3.38 -1.85 -20.24
CA PRO A 151 -2.88 -3.18 -19.87
C PRO A 151 -1.37 -3.40 -20.11
N ASP A 152 -0.79 -2.72 -21.11
CA ASP A 152 0.64 -2.78 -21.43
C ASP A 152 1.51 -2.01 -20.43
N LEU A 153 0.95 -1.03 -19.71
CA LEU A 153 1.67 -0.22 -18.71
C LEU A 153 1.32 -0.59 -17.27
N PHE A 154 0.39 -1.53 -17.05
CA PHE A 154 -0.06 -1.94 -15.73
C PHE A 154 1.12 -2.29 -14.79
N GLY A 155 2.02 -3.16 -15.25
CA GLY A 155 3.18 -3.59 -14.47
C GLY A 155 4.19 -2.46 -14.22
N THR A 156 4.48 -1.65 -15.23
CA THR A 156 5.43 -0.54 -15.14
C THR A 156 4.94 0.56 -14.20
N LEU A 157 3.64 0.93 -14.28
CA LEU A 157 3.06 1.89 -13.35
C LEU A 157 3.10 1.36 -11.91
N GLY A 158 2.71 0.10 -11.70
CA GLY A 158 2.78 -0.55 -10.39
C GLY A 158 4.21 -0.52 -9.83
N GLY A 159 5.21 -0.87 -10.64
CA GLY A 159 6.63 -0.82 -10.26
C GLY A 159 7.10 0.58 -9.87
N VAL A 160 6.74 1.62 -10.64
CA VAL A 160 7.07 3.02 -10.32
C VAL A 160 6.41 3.44 -9.01
N GLN A 161 5.13 3.12 -8.81
CA GLN A 161 4.42 3.42 -7.57
C GLN A 161 5.06 2.74 -6.36
N PHE A 162 5.32 1.42 -6.43
CA PHE A 162 5.97 0.69 -5.33
C PHE A 162 7.39 1.19 -5.07
N THR A 163 8.12 1.65 -6.09
CA THR A 163 9.43 2.28 -5.90
C THR A 163 9.31 3.57 -5.08
N ILE A 164 8.39 4.47 -5.46
CA ILE A 164 8.14 5.72 -4.72
C ILE A 164 7.69 5.42 -3.29
N ILE A 165 6.76 4.47 -3.12
CA ILE A 165 6.26 4.05 -1.81
C ILE A 165 7.39 3.48 -0.96
N SER A 166 8.29 2.67 -1.53
CA SER A 166 9.42 2.07 -0.81
C SER A 166 10.43 3.12 -0.37
N VAL A 167 10.73 4.11 -1.22
CA VAL A 167 11.58 5.25 -0.84
C VAL A 167 10.93 6.06 0.27
N GLY A 168 9.64 6.37 0.16
CA GLY A 168 8.89 7.07 1.21
C GLY A 168 8.84 6.29 2.53
N LEU A 169 8.64 4.98 2.46
CA LEU A 169 8.65 4.07 3.61
C LEU A 169 10.02 4.05 4.27
N PHE A 170 11.10 3.92 3.48
CA PHE A 170 12.46 3.94 4.00
C PHE A 170 12.75 5.23 4.75
N VAL A 171 12.50 6.39 4.13
CA VAL A 171 12.70 7.70 4.76
C VAL A 171 11.82 7.86 6.00
N GLY A 172 10.54 7.48 5.93
CA GLY A 172 9.62 7.55 7.05
C GLY A 172 10.04 6.68 8.23
N MET A 173 10.51 5.45 7.97
CA MET A 173 11.02 4.56 9.03
C MET A 173 12.29 5.12 9.67
N GLN A 174 13.19 5.73 8.91
CA GLN A 174 14.35 6.42 9.48
C GLN A 174 13.90 7.53 10.44
N ILE A 175 12.95 8.37 10.01
CA ILE A 175 12.39 9.44 10.86
C ILE A 175 11.74 8.87 12.13
N GLN A 176 10.91 7.83 12.01
CA GLN A 176 10.27 7.19 13.17
C GLN A 176 11.31 6.59 14.14
N SER A 177 12.42 6.06 13.62
CA SER A 177 13.48 5.46 14.43
C SER A 177 14.32 6.47 15.21
N MET A 178 14.35 7.76 14.81
CA MET A 178 15.12 8.79 15.53
C MET A 178 14.67 8.99 16.98
N GLY A 179 13.43 8.63 17.30
CA GLY A 179 12.87 8.72 18.66
C GLY A 179 13.01 7.46 19.51
N VAL A 180 13.56 6.37 18.96
CA VAL A 180 13.65 5.07 19.62
C VAL A 180 15.10 4.78 20.04
N PRO A 181 15.39 4.69 21.35
CA PRO A 181 16.72 4.33 21.85
C PRO A 181 17.19 2.96 21.33
N THR A 182 18.44 2.88 20.88
CA THR A 182 19.05 1.64 20.35
C THR A 182 19.61 0.72 21.43
N ASP A 183 19.69 1.19 22.68
CA ASP A 183 20.19 0.46 23.85
C ASP A 183 19.17 -0.52 24.44
N GLY A 184 18.00 -0.67 23.79
CA GLY A 184 16.91 -1.53 24.26
C GLY A 184 16.24 -1.01 25.53
N THR A 185 16.37 0.28 25.85
CA THR A 185 15.59 0.95 26.92
C THR A 185 14.33 1.62 26.39
N ALA A 186 14.02 1.41 25.11
CA ALA A 186 12.84 1.96 24.46
C ALA A 186 11.56 1.57 25.19
N THR A 187 10.75 2.59 25.50
CA THR A 187 9.42 2.43 26.09
C THR A 187 8.39 2.11 25.02
N ALA A 188 7.32 1.40 25.37
CA ALA A 188 6.23 1.10 24.43
C ALA A 188 5.65 2.38 23.78
N LEU A 189 5.61 3.49 24.52
CA LEU A 189 5.10 4.77 24.03
C LEU A 189 5.93 5.33 22.86
N GLN A 190 7.26 5.16 22.88
CA GLN A 190 8.14 5.62 21.81
C GLN A 190 7.87 4.92 20.47
N PHE A 191 7.41 3.66 20.52
CA PHE A 191 6.93 2.93 19.35
C PHE A 191 5.50 3.34 18.96
N GLN A 192 4.60 3.44 19.94
CA GLN A 192 3.18 3.70 19.70
C GLN A 192 2.92 5.06 19.06
N VAL A 193 3.55 6.13 19.55
CA VAL A 193 3.29 7.51 19.06
C VAL A 193 3.48 7.65 17.54
N PRO A 194 4.63 7.28 16.94
CA PRO A 194 4.83 7.40 15.50
C PRO A 194 3.87 6.51 14.69
N TRP A 195 3.55 5.31 15.18
CA TRP A 195 2.68 4.37 14.47
C TRP A 195 1.21 4.80 14.53
N VAL A 196 0.72 5.21 15.70
CA VAL A 196 -0.64 5.72 15.90
C VAL A 196 -0.85 7.01 15.12
N SER A 197 0.10 7.95 15.17
CA SER A 197 0.01 9.19 14.37
C SER A 197 -0.01 8.92 12.87
N SER A 198 0.83 7.99 12.38
CA SER A 198 0.80 7.54 10.97
C SER A 198 -0.52 6.85 10.61
N GLY A 199 -1.10 6.07 11.53
CA GLY A 199 -2.39 5.41 11.34
C GLY A 199 -3.57 6.38 11.28
N VAL A 200 -3.60 7.38 12.15
CA VAL A 200 -4.60 8.46 12.10
C VAL A 200 -4.43 9.28 10.82
N PHE A 201 -3.19 9.62 10.45
CA PHE A 201 -2.92 10.37 9.23
C PHE A 201 -3.32 9.58 7.97
N SER A 202 -3.02 8.27 7.91
CA SER A 202 -3.43 7.41 6.81
C SER A 202 -4.95 7.26 6.73
N PHE A 203 -5.64 7.21 7.87
CA PHE A 203 -7.11 7.22 7.91
C PHE A 203 -7.69 8.50 7.28
N LEU A 204 -7.20 9.67 7.68
CA LEU A 204 -7.64 10.96 7.13
C LEU A 204 -7.38 11.07 5.62
N LEU A 205 -6.22 10.59 5.15
CA LEU A 205 -5.92 10.52 3.73
C LEU A 205 -6.81 9.53 2.97
N GLY A 206 -7.17 8.41 3.60
CA GLY A 206 -8.13 7.46 3.05
C GLY A 206 -9.53 8.07 2.89
N LEU A 207 -9.99 8.85 3.87
CA LEU A 207 -11.23 9.64 3.76
C LEU A 207 -11.14 10.68 2.64
N LEU A 208 -10.01 11.39 2.53
CA LEU A 208 -9.78 12.36 1.47
C LEU A 208 -9.79 11.71 0.09
N LEU A 209 -9.15 10.54 -0.07
CA LEU A 209 -9.12 9.78 -1.32
C LEU A 209 -10.51 9.28 -1.71
N ALA A 210 -11.26 8.74 -0.74
CA ALA A 210 -12.64 8.31 -0.93
C ALA A 210 -13.57 9.48 -1.32
N TRP A 211 -13.41 10.63 -0.66
CA TRP A 211 -14.12 11.86 -1.01
C TRP A 211 -13.75 12.36 -2.42
N TYR A 212 -12.46 12.34 -2.76
CA TYR A 212 -11.99 12.70 -4.08
C TYR A 212 -12.59 11.81 -5.16
N TRP A 213 -12.59 10.48 -4.98
CA TRP A 213 -13.22 9.55 -5.93
C TRP A 213 -14.73 9.60 -5.95
N HIS A 214 -15.37 10.11 -4.90
CA HIS A 214 -16.79 10.39 -4.94
C HIS A 214 -17.10 11.59 -5.85
N ARG A 215 -16.23 12.60 -5.87
CA ARG A 215 -16.38 13.81 -6.70
C ARG A 215 -15.88 13.63 -8.14
N VAL A 216 -14.79 12.89 -8.29
CA VAL A 216 -14.11 12.62 -9.57
C VAL A 216 -13.96 11.10 -9.67
N PRO A 217 -14.97 10.40 -10.24
CA PRO A 217 -14.94 8.94 -10.29
C PRO A 217 -13.70 8.45 -11.06
N PRO A 218 -13.17 7.27 -10.71
CA PRO A 218 -12.11 6.65 -11.49
C PRO A 218 -12.55 6.45 -12.95
N PRO A 219 -11.62 6.52 -13.91
CA PRO A 219 -11.93 6.19 -15.30
C PRO A 219 -12.43 4.75 -15.40
N THR A 220 -13.27 4.51 -16.39
CA THR A 220 -13.73 3.14 -16.71
C THR A 220 -12.61 2.36 -17.41
N VAL A 221 -12.72 1.03 -17.41
CA VAL A 221 -11.76 0.16 -18.11
C VAL A 221 -11.74 0.44 -19.61
N GLU A 222 -12.88 0.82 -20.19
CA GLU A 222 -13.00 1.19 -21.60
C GLU A 222 -12.27 2.49 -21.92
N GLU A 223 -12.44 3.52 -21.09
CA GLU A 223 -11.69 4.78 -21.22
C GLU A 223 -10.18 4.56 -21.08
N ALA A 224 -9.77 3.70 -20.14
CA ALA A 224 -8.37 3.31 -19.97
C ALA A 224 -7.80 2.61 -21.22
N ALA A 225 -8.57 1.72 -21.84
CA ALA A 225 -8.17 1.03 -23.06
C ALA A 225 -8.07 1.99 -24.27
N GLN A 226 -9.03 2.91 -24.43
CA GLN A 226 -9.04 3.88 -25.54
C GLN A 226 -7.82 4.80 -25.51
N MET A 227 -7.37 5.22 -24.33
CA MET A 227 -6.14 6.03 -24.18
C MET A 227 -4.88 5.34 -24.71
N GLY A 228 -4.82 4.00 -24.64
CA GLY A 228 -3.74 3.22 -25.25
C GLY A 228 -3.79 3.25 -26.79
N SER A 229 -4.99 3.07 -27.36
CA SER A 229 -5.19 3.01 -28.81
C SER A 229 -4.93 4.34 -29.52
N SER A 230 -5.44 5.47 -28.99
CA SER A 230 -5.26 6.78 -29.64
C SER A 230 -3.79 7.20 -29.78
N ARG A 231 -2.91 6.71 -28.90
CA ARG A 231 -1.47 7.01 -28.93
C ARG A 231 -0.69 6.13 -29.90
N SER A 232 -1.12 4.88 -30.09
CA SER A 232 -0.52 3.99 -31.09
C SER A 232 -0.63 4.61 -32.50
N VAL A 233 -1.79 5.17 -32.82
CA VAL A 233 -2.06 5.82 -34.11
C VAL A 233 -1.20 7.07 -34.29
N ALA A 234 -1.10 7.93 -33.27
CA ALA A 234 -0.28 9.15 -33.34
C ALA A 234 1.23 8.85 -33.48
N GLY A 235 1.70 7.73 -32.92
CA GLY A 235 3.10 7.30 -33.02
C GLY A 235 3.47 6.63 -34.35
N SER A 236 2.51 6.02 -35.05
CA SER A 236 2.74 5.44 -36.39
C SER A 236 2.84 6.55 -37.44
N SER A 237 1.95 7.54 -37.38
CA SER A 237 1.93 8.64 -38.36
C SER A 237 3.22 9.47 -38.40
N LYS A 238 4.00 9.50 -37.32
CA LYS A 238 5.31 10.17 -37.31
C LYS A 238 6.44 9.33 -37.91
N ARG A 239 6.31 8.01 -37.93
CA ARG A 239 7.36 7.11 -38.48
C ARG A 239 7.27 6.94 -39.99
N ASP A 240 6.13 7.26 -40.59
CA ASP A 240 5.93 7.17 -42.05
C ASP A 240 6.35 8.47 -42.79
N LEU A 241 6.81 9.49 -42.05
CA LEU A 241 7.20 10.79 -42.58
C LEU A 241 8.72 11.06 -42.51
N ASP A 242 9.50 10.12 -41.97
CA ASP A 242 10.96 10.14 -41.87
C ASP A 242 11.57 8.98 -42.67
#